data_AF-A0A397BAR1-F1
#
_entry.id   AF-A0A397BAR1-F1
#
_cell.length_a   1.000
_cell.length_b   1.000
_cell.length_c   1.000
_cell.angle_alpha   90.00
_cell.angle_beta   90.00
_cell.angle_gamma   90.00
#
_symmetry.space_group_name_H-M   'P 1'
#
loop_
_entity.id
_entity.type
_entity.pdbx_description
1 polymer ?
#
loop_
_entity_poly.entity_id
_entity_poly.type
_entity_poly.pdbx_seq_one_letter_code
_entity_poly.pdbx_strand_id
1 'polypeptide(L)'
;VSGGPPRLGRANSLVPAPSSKLLVYVPLDAPDDLDRNWAWHYMTAQKQLTGDMADLDKWKTVDGFEKHTALVYGLLTDSKEIFWALLRTFWNDNQAIKDKTFQGLHALVDIRFLRLAPSCRVNLLWLVEQCIHDSVNVDALLIVLMR
;
A
#
# COMPACT_ATOMS: atom_id res chain seq x y z
N VAL A 1 12.45 -52.40 -12.06
CA VAL A 1 11.64 -51.45 -12.87
C VAL A 1 10.33 -51.26 -12.11
N SER A 2 9.88 -50.09 -11.64
CA SER A 2 10.13 -48.69 -11.98
C SER A 2 10.05 -47.82 -10.71
N GLY A 3 11.05 -46.96 -10.49
CA GLY A 3 10.94 -45.82 -9.57
C GLY A 3 10.21 -44.68 -10.26
N GLY A 4 9.08 -44.23 -9.69
CA GLY A 4 8.47 -42.95 -10.03
C GLY A 4 9.18 -41.82 -9.27
N PRO A 5 9.28 -40.60 -9.82
CA PRO A 5 9.99 -39.53 -9.16
C PRO A 5 9.23 -39.10 -7.89
N PRO A 6 9.94 -38.69 -6.82
CA PRO A 6 9.28 -38.14 -5.65
C PRO A 6 8.59 -36.84 -6.08
N ARG A 7 7.27 -36.76 -5.89
CA ARG A 7 6.55 -35.49 -6.00
C ARG A 7 7.17 -34.55 -4.97
N LEU A 8 7.97 -33.60 -5.45
CA LEU A 8 8.38 -32.43 -4.68
C LEU A 8 7.10 -31.79 -4.19
N GLY A 9 6.76 -32.05 -2.92
CA GLY A 9 5.73 -31.34 -2.21
C GLY A 9 6.14 -29.88 -2.26
N ARG A 10 5.50 -29.12 -3.15
CA ARG A 10 5.47 -27.68 -3.10
C ARG A 10 4.95 -27.41 -1.69
N ALA A 11 5.85 -27.04 -0.79
CA ALA A 11 5.48 -26.51 0.50
C ALA A 11 4.72 -25.23 0.14
N ASN A 12 3.41 -25.37 -0.07
CA ASN A 12 2.45 -24.33 0.12
C ASN A 12 2.63 -23.97 1.59
N SER A 13 3.60 -23.09 1.85
CA SER A 13 3.55 -22.17 2.95
C SER A 13 2.33 -21.29 2.67
N LEU A 14 1.15 -21.89 2.88
CA LEU A 14 -0.12 -21.23 3.11
C LEU A 14 0.02 -20.57 4.48
N VAL A 15 0.99 -19.66 4.62
CA VAL A 15 0.80 -18.57 5.55
C VAL A 15 -0.41 -17.87 4.97
N PRO A 16 -1.56 -17.88 5.67
CA PRO A 16 -2.72 -17.12 5.22
C PRO A 16 -2.20 -15.70 5.02
N ALA A 17 -2.28 -15.19 3.81
CA ALA A 17 -1.94 -13.80 3.58
C ALA A 17 -2.81 -12.97 4.56
N PRO A 18 -2.24 -11.97 5.25
CA PRO A 18 -3.06 -11.09 6.05
C PRO A 18 -4.22 -10.60 5.19
N SER A 19 -5.43 -10.61 5.73
CA SER A 19 -6.62 -10.15 5.01
C SER A 19 -6.42 -8.68 4.67
N SER A 20 -5.97 -8.40 3.45
CA SER A 20 -5.81 -7.03 3.00
C SER A 20 -7.17 -6.34 2.98
N LYS A 21 -7.15 -5.04 3.27
CA LYS A 21 -8.32 -4.16 3.23
C LYS A 21 -8.35 -3.31 1.96
N LEU A 22 -7.32 -3.37 1.12
CA LEU A 22 -7.15 -2.48 -0.02
C LEU A 22 -8.00 -2.91 -1.22
N LEU A 23 -7.96 -4.19 -1.58
CA LEU A 23 -8.71 -4.75 -2.71
C LEU A 23 -9.88 -5.62 -2.24
N VAL A 24 -10.95 -5.59 -3.01
CA VAL A 24 -12.07 -6.53 -2.91
C VAL A 24 -11.68 -7.82 -3.64
N TYR A 25 -11.73 -8.93 -2.91
CA TYR A 25 -11.54 -10.27 -3.47
C TYR A 25 -12.88 -11.00 -3.56
N VAL A 26 -13.16 -11.60 -4.71
CA VAL A 26 -14.21 -12.62 -4.84
C VAL A 26 -13.63 -14.03 -4.60
N PRO A 27 -14.44 -15.04 -4.22
CA PRO A 27 -13.94 -16.35 -3.77
C PRO A 27 -13.03 -17.14 -4.74
N LEU A 28 -12.93 -16.73 -6.01
CA LEU A 28 -12.07 -17.33 -7.03
C LEU A 28 -10.93 -16.42 -7.50
N ASP A 29 -10.79 -15.23 -6.91
CA ASP A 29 -9.69 -14.34 -7.24
C ASP A 29 -8.37 -14.94 -6.76
N ALA A 30 -7.37 -14.89 -7.63
CA ALA A 30 -6.00 -15.11 -7.21
C ALA A 30 -5.56 -14.00 -6.25
N PRO A 31 -4.69 -14.31 -5.26
CA PRO A 31 -4.07 -13.29 -4.42
C PRO A 31 -3.33 -12.27 -5.29
N ASP A 32 -3.43 -10.99 -4.95
CA ASP A 32 -2.77 -9.93 -5.71
C ASP A 32 -1.40 -9.56 -5.10
N ASP A 33 -0.35 -9.58 -5.91
CA ASP A 33 1.01 -9.37 -5.41
C ASP A 33 1.27 -7.94 -4.93
N LEU A 34 0.70 -6.93 -5.61
CA LEU A 34 0.81 -5.53 -5.20
C LEU A 34 0.13 -5.35 -3.84
N ASP A 35 -1.09 -5.85 -3.73
CA ASP A 35 -1.86 -5.76 -2.50
C ASP A 35 -1.17 -6.47 -1.32
N ARG A 36 -0.69 -7.69 -1.53
CA ARG A 36 0.06 -8.44 -0.52
C ARG A 36 1.33 -7.73 -0.08
N ASN A 37 2.07 -7.14 -1.03
CA ASN A 37 3.28 -6.39 -0.73
C ASN A 37 2.97 -5.15 0.12
N TRP A 38 1.95 -4.39 -0.24
CA TRP A 38 1.57 -3.18 0.50
C TRP A 38 1.06 -3.50 1.90
N ALA A 39 0.20 -4.52 2.01
CA ALA A 39 -0.28 -5.02 3.29
C ALA A 39 0.88 -5.52 4.17
N TRP A 40 1.89 -6.18 3.59
CA TRP A 40 3.07 -6.64 4.33
C TRP A 40 3.87 -5.47 4.92
N HIS A 41 4.10 -4.40 4.14
CA HIS A 41 4.80 -3.21 4.63
C HIS A 41 4.04 -2.54 5.79
N TYR A 42 2.73 -2.38 5.66
CA TYR A 42 1.90 -1.81 6.73
C TYR A 42 1.87 -2.69 7.99
N MET A 43 1.67 -4.00 7.84
CA MET A 43 1.64 -4.93 8.99
C MET A 43 2.99 -5.01 9.71
N THR A 44 4.09 -4.90 8.95
CA THR A 44 5.44 -4.84 9.52
C THR A 44 5.62 -3.56 10.33
N ALA A 45 5.18 -2.41 9.79
CA ALA A 45 5.17 -1.14 10.52
C ALA A 45 4.34 -1.25 11.81
N GLN A 46 3.12 -1.78 11.74
CA GLN A 46 2.23 -1.92 12.89
C GLN A 46 2.84 -2.77 14.03
N LYS A 47 3.57 -3.84 13.67
CA LYS A 47 4.28 -4.68 14.64
C LYS A 47 5.43 -3.95 15.31
N GLN A 48 6.24 -3.22 14.54
CA GLN A 48 7.41 -2.50 15.07
C GLN A 48 7.02 -1.26 15.88
N LEU A 49 5.97 -0.55 15.47
CA LEU A 49 5.46 0.66 16.11
C LEU A 49 4.52 0.36 17.29
N THR A 50 4.26 -0.92 17.59
CA THR A 50 3.42 -1.39 18.71
C THR A 50 2.01 -0.79 18.73
N GLY A 51 1.48 -0.43 17.55
CA GLY A 51 0.17 0.20 17.39
C GLY A 51 0.16 1.73 17.57
N ASP A 52 1.27 2.35 17.96
CA ASP A 52 1.42 3.81 17.99
C ASP A 52 1.82 4.33 16.61
N MET A 53 0.88 4.23 15.67
CA MET A 53 1.10 4.53 14.25
C MET A 53 1.16 6.04 13.95
N ALA A 54 0.92 6.91 14.93
CA ALA A 54 0.94 8.36 14.77
C ALA A 54 2.31 8.99 15.14
N ASP A 55 3.20 8.23 15.78
CA ASP A 55 4.49 8.72 16.28
C ASP A 55 5.53 8.85 15.16
N LEU A 56 5.72 10.08 14.67
CA LEU A 56 6.67 10.41 13.59
C LEU A 56 8.11 10.02 13.93
N ASP A 57 8.55 10.19 15.19
CA ASP A 57 9.93 9.91 15.58
C ASP A 57 10.20 8.40 15.54
N LYS A 58 9.22 7.59 15.94
CA LYS A 58 9.30 6.15 15.72
C LYS A 58 9.29 5.80 14.24
N TRP A 59 8.44 6.42 13.43
CA TRP A 59 8.44 6.21 11.98
C TRP A 59 9.79 6.53 11.33
N LYS A 60 10.53 7.52 11.83
CA LYS A 60 11.87 7.88 11.31
C LYS A 60 12.95 6.86 11.68
N THR A 61 12.77 6.12 12.79
CA THR A 61 13.78 5.20 13.34
C THR A 61 13.57 3.73 12.97
N VAL A 62 12.34 3.32 12.68
CA VAL A 62 12.04 1.94 12.25
C VAL A 62 12.49 1.68 10.81
N ASP A 63 13.01 0.48 10.54
CA ASP A 63 13.54 0.08 9.23
C ASP A 63 13.12 -1.35 8.86
N GLY A 64 13.52 -1.80 7.66
CA GLY A 64 13.21 -3.14 7.15
C GLY A 64 11.91 -3.24 6.36
N PHE A 65 11.28 -2.11 6.04
CA PHE A 65 10.12 -2.03 5.15
C PHE A 65 10.07 -0.67 4.44
N GLU A 66 9.30 -0.59 3.36
CA GLU A 66 9.09 0.66 2.63
C GLU A 66 8.06 1.53 3.35
N LYS A 67 8.57 2.57 4.03
CA LYS A 67 7.75 3.49 4.84
C LYS A 67 6.63 4.13 4.03
N HIS A 68 6.93 4.62 2.83
CA HIS A 68 5.95 5.27 1.97
C HIS A 68 4.81 4.34 1.55
N THR A 69 5.13 3.10 1.17
CA THR A 69 4.14 2.07 0.83
C THR A 69 3.24 1.75 2.02
N ALA A 70 3.83 1.59 3.22
CA ALA A 70 3.08 1.37 4.45
C ALA A 70 2.15 2.55 4.79
N LEU A 71 2.64 3.78 4.70
CA LEU A 71 1.87 5.00 4.98
C LEU A 71 0.71 5.17 4.00
N VAL A 72 0.93 4.94 2.70
CA VAL A 72 -0.13 5.02 1.69
C VAL A 72 -1.17 3.93 1.93
N TYR A 73 -0.76 2.69 2.23
CA TYR A 73 -1.72 1.63 2.56
C TYR A 73 -2.56 2.02 3.79
N GLY A 74 -1.94 2.53 4.86
CA GLY A 74 -2.64 3.02 6.05
C GLY A 74 -3.60 4.16 5.73
N LEU A 75 -3.19 5.10 4.88
CA LEU A 75 -4.03 6.21 4.41
C LEU A 75 -5.28 5.70 3.69
N LEU A 76 -5.12 4.71 2.81
CA LEU A 76 -6.22 4.18 2.03
C LEU A 76 -7.16 3.30 2.87
N THR A 77 -6.64 2.57 3.85
CA THR A 77 -7.39 1.50 4.54
C THR A 77 -7.80 1.81 5.98
N ASP A 78 -7.26 2.86 6.58
CA ASP A 78 -7.38 3.17 8.01
C ASP A 78 -7.56 4.70 8.23
N SER A 79 -6.70 5.35 9.03
CA SER A 79 -6.82 6.79 9.34
C SER A 79 -6.13 7.69 8.31
N LYS A 80 -6.87 8.13 7.28
CA LYS A 80 -6.35 8.96 6.19
C LYS A 80 -5.63 10.23 6.65
N GLU A 81 -6.14 10.90 7.68
CA GLU A 81 -5.59 12.16 8.20
C GLU A 81 -4.22 11.97 8.86
N ILE A 82 -4.10 10.95 9.73
CA ILE A 82 -2.84 10.65 10.44
C ILE A 82 -1.77 10.24 9.44
N PHE A 83 -2.09 9.30 8.56
CA PHE A 83 -1.13 8.78 7.59
C PHE A 83 -0.76 9.82 6.52
N TRP A 84 -1.66 10.74 6.17
CA TRP A 84 -1.34 11.87 5.31
C TRP A 84 -0.36 12.85 5.96
N ALA A 85 -0.58 13.20 7.23
CA ALA A 85 0.34 14.09 7.95
C ALA A 85 1.77 13.51 7.96
N LEU A 86 1.90 12.22 8.27
CA LEU A 86 3.19 11.51 8.25
C LEU A 86 3.80 11.46 6.84
N LEU A 87 3.03 11.05 5.84
CA LEU A 87 3.49 10.93 4.45
C LEU A 87 4.02 12.27 3.92
N ARG A 88 3.32 13.37 4.24
CA ARG A 88 3.73 14.72 3.86
C ARG A 88 5.07 15.12 4.46
N THR A 89 5.32 14.76 5.73
CA THR A 89 6.63 14.98 6.35
C THR A 89 7.73 14.21 5.62
N PHE A 90 7.51 12.93 5.30
CA PHE A 90 8.49 12.14 4.54
C PHE A 90 8.74 12.67 3.13
N TRP A 91 7.71 13.20 2.46
CA TRP A 91 7.84 13.83 1.15
C TRP A 91 8.65 15.11 1.19
N ASN A 92 8.43 15.95 2.20
CA ASN A 92 9.18 17.19 2.38
C ASN A 92 10.66 16.92 2.71
N ASP A 93 10.92 15.88 3.48
CA ASP A 93 12.28 15.47 3.84
C ASP A 93 13.01 14.79 2.66
N ASN A 94 12.27 14.15 1.73
CA ASN A 94 12.87 13.38 0.63
C ASN A 94 11.97 13.28 -0.62
N GLN A 95 12.35 14.03 -1.66
CA GLN A 95 11.64 14.05 -2.94
C GLN A 95 11.61 12.67 -3.64
N ALA A 96 12.66 11.85 -3.51
CA ALA A 96 12.68 10.52 -4.13
C ALA A 96 11.64 9.58 -3.49
N ILE A 97 11.31 9.78 -2.21
CA ILE A 97 10.21 9.05 -1.57
C ILE A 97 8.88 9.46 -2.19
N LYS A 98 8.67 10.76 -2.41
CA LYS A 98 7.47 11.29 -3.06
C LYS A 98 7.27 10.71 -4.46
N ASP A 99 8.32 10.69 -5.27
CA ASP A 99 8.26 10.16 -6.64
C ASP A 99 7.90 8.66 -6.64
N LYS A 100 8.50 7.87 -5.73
CA LYS A 100 8.16 6.45 -5.55
C LYS A 100 6.72 6.26 -5.09
N THR A 101 6.21 7.11 -4.20
CA THR A 101 4.80 7.08 -3.80
C THR A 101 3.88 7.25 -5.00
N PHE A 102 4.13 8.25 -5.85
CA PHE A 102 3.32 8.45 -7.04
C PHE A 102 3.44 7.28 -8.01
N GLN A 103 4.63 6.72 -8.22
CA GLN A 103 4.80 5.52 -9.04
C GLN A 103 3.94 4.35 -8.53
N GLY A 104 3.91 4.13 -7.21
CA GLY A 104 3.05 3.12 -6.58
C GLY A 104 1.56 3.41 -6.76
N LEU A 105 1.12 4.66 -6.56
CA LEU A 105 -0.26 5.08 -6.79
C LEU A 105 -0.68 4.90 -8.25
N HIS A 106 0.20 5.21 -9.20
CA HIS A 106 -0.02 4.98 -10.61
C HIS A 106 -0.28 3.49 -10.91
N ALA A 107 0.58 2.61 -10.41
CA ALA A 107 0.40 1.16 -10.58
C ALA A 107 -0.89 0.65 -9.92
N LEU A 108 -1.28 1.22 -8.77
CA LEU A 108 -2.54 0.87 -8.12
C LEU A 108 -3.75 1.27 -8.95
N VAL A 109 -3.78 2.50 -9.48
CA VAL A 109 -4.92 2.98 -10.27
C VAL A 109 -5.00 2.25 -11.60
N ASP A 110 -3.90 2.22 -12.35
CA ASP A 110 -3.88 1.69 -13.73
C ASP A 110 -4.35 0.23 -13.79
N ILE A 111 -3.98 -0.58 -12.80
CA ILE A 111 -4.21 -2.03 -12.87
C ILE A 111 -5.30 -2.52 -11.90
N ARG A 112 -5.65 -1.76 -10.85
CA ARG A 112 -6.51 -2.24 -9.75
C ARG A 112 -7.62 -1.30 -9.31
N PHE A 113 -7.83 -0.15 -9.96
CA PHE A 113 -8.87 0.79 -9.53
C PHE A 113 -10.27 0.16 -9.40
N LEU A 114 -10.66 -0.70 -10.35
CA LEU A 114 -11.95 -1.41 -10.32
C LEU A 114 -12.06 -2.47 -9.20
N ARG A 115 -10.94 -2.90 -8.62
CA ARG A 115 -10.90 -3.83 -7.49
C ARG A 115 -10.66 -3.14 -6.15
N LEU A 116 -10.31 -1.86 -6.11
CA LEU A 116 -10.19 -1.11 -4.85
C LEU A 116 -11.49 -1.18 -4.03
N ALA A 117 -11.35 -1.37 -2.72
CA ALA A 117 -12.48 -1.26 -1.80
C ALA A 117 -13.14 0.12 -1.91
N PRO A 118 -14.48 0.23 -1.78
CA PRO A 118 -15.17 1.51 -1.90
C PRO A 118 -14.61 2.61 -0.99
N SER A 119 -14.28 2.29 0.26
CA SER A 119 -13.64 3.22 1.20
C SER A 119 -12.25 3.65 0.74
N CYS A 120 -11.46 2.73 0.18
CA CYS A 120 -10.13 3.04 -0.35
C CYS A 120 -10.20 4.00 -1.55
N ARG A 121 -11.23 3.88 -2.40
CA ARG A 121 -11.46 4.85 -3.50
C ARG A 121 -11.75 6.24 -2.97
N VAL A 122 -12.62 6.35 -1.97
CA VAL A 122 -12.93 7.64 -1.32
C VAL A 122 -11.66 8.26 -0.73
N ASN A 123 -10.85 7.46 -0.04
CA ASN A 123 -9.60 7.93 0.55
C ASN A 123 -8.54 8.30 -0.50
N LEU A 124 -8.50 7.61 -1.65
CA LEU A 124 -7.64 7.97 -2.78
C LEU A 124 -8.04 9.31 -3.40
N LEU A 125 -9.34 9.55 -3.62
CA LEU A 125 -9.84 10.83 -4.12
C LEU A 125 -9.56 11.97 -3.14
N TRP A 126 -9.74 11.71 -1.84
CA TRP A 126 -9.36 12.65 -0.79
C TRP A 126 -7.86 12.96 -0.82
N LEU A 127 -6.98 11.95 -0.99
CA LEU A 127 -5.54 12.17 -1.12
C LEU A 127 -5.20 13.08 -2.31
N VAL A 128 -5.84 12.84 -3.46
CA VAL A 128 -5.66 13.68 -4.66
C VAL A 128 -6.08 15.12 -4.38
N GLU A 129 -7.22 15.33 -3.71
CA GLU A 129 -7.67 16.66 -3.28
C GLU A 129 -6.65 17.34 -2.35
N GLN A 130 -6.10 16.62 -1.36
CA GLN A 130 -5.08 17.17 -0.47
C GLN A 130 -3.79 17.53 -1.21
N CYS A 131 -3.38 16.72 -2.18
CA CYS A 131 -2.21 17.01 -3.01
C CYS A 131 -2.42 18.29 -3.82
N ILE A 132 -3.61 18.49 -4.42
CA ILE A 132 -3.95 19.71 -5.16
C ILE A 132 -3.93 20.93 -4.23
N HIS A 133 -4.55 20.81 -3.05
CA HIS A 133 -4.55 21.87 -2.04
C HIS A 133 -3.12 22.29 -1.65
N ASP A 134 -2.23 21.32 -1.48
CA ASP A 134 -0.83 21.54 -1.13
C ASP A 134 0.07 21.84 -2.36
N SER A 135 -0.51 22.15 -3.53
CA SER A 135 0.20 22.46 -4.78
C SER A 135 1.19 21.37 -5.23
N VAL A 136 0.91 20.11 -4.89
CA VAL A 136 1.63 18.95 -5.39
C VAL A 136 1.11 18.61 -6.79
N ASN A 137 2.02 18.51 -7.77
CA ASN A 137 1.65 18.09 -9.12
C ASN A 137 1.12 16.64 -9.09
N VAL A 138 -0.14 16.47 -9.51
CA VAL A 138 -0.83 15.18 -9.63
C VAL A 138 -1.40 14.94 -11.03
N ASP A 139 -0.98 15.71 -12.03
CA ASP A 139 -1.56 15.70 -13.38
C ASP A 139 -1.53 14.31 -14.01
N ALA A 140 -0.39 13.63 -13.88
CA ALA A 140 -0.23 12.28 -14.39
C ALA A 140 -1.21 11.31 -13.71
N LEU A 141 -1.38 11.40 -12.39
CA LEU A 141 -2.28 10.53 -11.64
C LEU A 141 -3.75 10.80 -12.01
N LEU A 142 -4.11 12.08 -12.19
CA LEU A 142 -5.42 12.50 -12.67
C LEU A 142 -5.72 11.96 -14.07
N ILE A 143 -4.75 12.02 -14.99
CA ILE A 143 -4.90 11.44 -16.34
C ILE A 143 -5.23 9.95 -16.23
N VAL A 144 -4.54 9.19 -15.37
CA VAL A 144 -4.81 7.76 -15.19
C VAL A 144 -6.19 7.52 -14.56
N LEU A 145 -6.61 8.35 -13.62
CA LEU A 145 -7.95 8.24 -12.99
C LEU A 145 -9.12 8.53 -13.94
N MET A 146 -8.90 9.38 -14.95
CA MET A 146 -9.94 9.77 -15.93
C MET A 146 -10.06 8.82 -17.12
N ARG A 147 -9.15 7.85 -17.27
CA ARG A 147 -9.16 6.85 -18.35
C ARG A 147 -10.10 5.70 -18.03
#